data_AF-A0A840IKT3-F1
#
_entry.id   AF-A0A840IKT3-F1
#
_cell.length_a   1.000
_cell.length_b   1.000
_cell.length_c   1.000
_cell.angle_alpha   90.00
_cell.angle_beta   90.00
_cell.angle_gamma   90.00
#
_symmetry.space_group_name_H-M   'P 1'
#
loop_
_entity.id
_entity.type
_entity.pdbx_description
1 polymer ?
#
loop_
_entity_poly.entity_id
_entity_poly.type
_entity_poly.pdbx_seq_one_letter_code
_entity_poly.pdbx_strand_id
1 'polypeptide(L)'
;MTVRVEGPSATLADARVTTSARAVAKDGEHACSGTSAAGALELATKGRWSASYNPSFGYFLTGVGGVAPSGSDYWVVWLNGRSSMTGLCDTELQNGDELLLFVCEPTPDYSGCTNRPLGIVAPRGRSAAPTVRVVAYAPDGTTTPVPGATVSGGTKAVRTDARGRAKVTLAAGQSSLRATRDSDVPSAPLHCAAGRCGSSDVTAPTVKIAGLPAGKAFAAGKAPRALRGTAADPSGAKVELRLTRRAGGACTVLDGRSERFVPCKRRAAWVAAGDRRRWSYLLPSRLAPGRYTLQARATDGAGNVGRAVARFTVRARGAQGSASAVAVAVAVAAASPRVATKVVGKRGTVFGSRTVTASATTVKVGRKRCAVPAGTPLAALLAADRAGAPAVKVADYGSCGRRAANSGGLYVTQVGSDRRRGQAGWVYAVNGRVGTAGAADPSGPFGSGRLRGGQKVVWFWCARANSCTRVPR
;
A
#
# COMPACT_ATOMS: atom_id res chain seq x y z
N MET A 1 -8.08 22.18 0.43
CA MET A 1 -8.98 21.74 -0.64
C MET A 1 -8.90 20.23 -0.79
N THR A 2 -9.88 19.61 -1.46
CA THR A 2 -9.85 18.21 -1.87
C THR A 2 -9.80 18.12 -3.39
N VAL A 3 -9.03 17.17 -3.91
CA VAL A 3 -8.88 16.93 -5.35
C VAL A 3 -9.24 15.49 -5.63
N ARG A 4 -10.21 15.29 -6.51
CA ARG A 4 -10.58 13.99 -7.05
C ARG A 4 -10.34 13.96 -8.55
N VAL A 5 -9.71 12.90 -9.04
CA VAL A 5 -9.52 12.64 -10.47
C VAL A 5 -10.11 11.28 -10.78
N GLU A 6 -11.15 11.25 -11.61
CA GLU A 6 -11.83 10.03 -12.04
C GLU A 6 -11.45 9.70 -13.49
N GLY A 7 -10.86 8.52 -13.70
CA GLY A 7 -10.70 7.95 -15.02
C GLY A 7 -11.85 6.99 -15.35
N PRO A 8 -11.98 6.53 -16.60
CA PRO A 8 -13.11 5.70 -17.04
C PRO A 8 -13.29 4.38 -16.25
N SER A 9 -12.21 3.84 -15.68
CA SER A 9 -12.24 2.55 -14.97
C SER A 9 -11.85 2.61 -13.49
N ALA A 10 -11.33 3.75 -13.02
CA ALA A 10 -10.85 3.90 -11.66
C ALA A 10 -10.62 5.37 -11.28
N THR A 11 -10.73 5.65 -9.98
CA THR A 11 -10.23 6.89 -9.37
C THR A 11 -8.71 6.92 -9.44
N LEU A 12 -8.16 7.93 -10.12
CA LEU A 12 -6.72 8.10 -10.37
C LEU A 12 -6.04 8.87 -9.24
N ALA A 13 -6.77 9.78 -8.59
CA ALA A 13 -6.35 10.49 -7.40
C ALA A 13 -7.57 10.85 -6.56
N ASP A 14 -7.45 10.75 -5.23
CA ASP A 14 -8.38 11.27 -4.26
C ASP A 14 -7.55 11.71 -3.05
N ALA A 15 -7.39 13.02 -2.89
CA ALA A 15 -6.44 13.57 -1.94
C ALA A 15 -6.89 14.92 -1.38
N ARG A 16 -6.65 15.11 -0.08
CA ARG A 16 -6.61 16.44 0.52
C ARG A 16 -5.24 17.06 0.30
N VAL A 17 -5.22 18.26 -0.28
CA VAL A 17 -3.98 18.99 -0.58
C VAL A 17 -4.02 20.39 0.01
N THR A 18 -2.82 20.90 0.29
CA THR A 18 -2.56 22.31 0.61
C THR A 18 -1.68 22.84 -0.51
N THR A 19 -2.24 23.68 -1.37
CA THR A 19 -1.51 24.37 -2.42
C THR A 19 -0.49 25.34 -1.84
N SER A 20 0.43 25.81 -2.70
CA SER A 20 1.48 26.76 -2.33
C SER A 20 1.73 27.69 -3.50
N ALA A 21 2.38 28.83 -3.29
CA ALA A 21 2.72 29.75 -4.37
C ALA A 21 3.76 29.20 -5.38
N ARG A 22 4.28 27.98 -5.18
CA ARG A 22 5.23 27.36 -6.12
C ARG A 22 4.55 27.05 -7.44
N ALA A 23 4.95 27.75 -8.49
CA ALA A 23 4.45 27.57 -9.84
C ALA A 23 4.63 26.14 -10.38
N VAL A 24 3.74 25.74 -11.29
CA VAL A 24 3.75 24.42 -11.93
C VAL A 24 3.94 24.57 -13.43
N ALA A 25 5.01 23.95 -13.95
CA ALA A 25 5.38 23.92 -15.37
C ALA A 25 5.44 22.48 -15.87
N LYS A 26 4.97 22.23 -17.10
CA LYS A 26 4.98 20.91 -17.77
C LYS A 26 5.83 20.83 -19.02
N ASP A 27 6.09 21.96 -19.66
CA ASP A 27 6.95 22.09 -20.84
C ASP A 27 8.30 22.77 -20.52
N GLY A 28 8.45 23.34 -19.32
CA GLY A 28 9.66 24.04 -18.89
C GLY A 28 9.71 25.51 -19.32
N GLU A 29 8.68 26.00 -20.02
CA GLU A 29 8.60 27.37 -20.54
C GLU A 29 7.43 28.13 -19.91
N HIS A 30 6.26 27.51 -19.85
CA HIS A 30 5.05 28.10 -19.31
C HIS A 30 4.78 27.59 -17.90
N ALA A 31 4.03 28.36 -17.10
CA ALA A 31 3.68 27.94 -15.75
C ALA A 31 2.29 28.41 -15.34
N CYS A 32 1.56 27.54 -14.64
CA CYS A 32 0.40 27.96 -13.86
C CYS A 32 0.85 28.40 -12.46
N SER A 33 0.07 29.26 -11.82
CA SER A 33 0.18 29.50 -10.38
C SER A 33 0.06 28.19 -9.58
N GLY A 34 0.82 28.07 -8.50
CA GLY A 34 0.73 26.91 -7.60
C GLY A 34 -0.54 26.84 -6.74
N THR A 35 -1.33 27.93 -6.70
CA THR A 35 -2.63 27.99 -6.01
C THR A 35 -3.82 27.61 -6.90
N SER A 36 -3.59 27.51 -8.21
CA SER A 36 -4.58 27.09 -9.20
C SER A 36 -4.97 25.61 -9.11
N ALA A 37 -5.97 25.20 -9.89
CA ALA A 37 -6.34 23.81 -10.12
C ALA A 37 -5.16 22.96 -10.64
N ALA A 38 -4.27 23.52 -11.46
CA ALA A 38 -3.03 22.85 -11.87
C ALA A 38 -2.08 22.58 -10.69
N GLY A 39 -1.95 23.56 -9.78
CA GLY A 39 -1.18 23.41 -8.54
C GLY A 39 -1.71 22.28 -7.66
N ALA A 40 -3.03 22.23 -7.49
CA ALA A 40 -3.68 21.17 -6.73
C ALA A 40 -3.56 19.79 -7.40
N LEU A 41 -3.71 19.74 -8.73
CA LEU A 41 -3.52 18.51 -9.52
C LEU A 41 -2.08 17.98 -9.42
N GLU A 42 -1.08 18.85 -9.47
CA GLU A 42 0.33 18.51 -9.31
C GLU A 42 0.58 17.82 -7.97
N LEU A 43 0.05 18.37 -6.88
CA LEU A 43 0.18 17.81 -5.54
C LEU A 43 -0.58 16.49 -5.40
N ALA A 44 -1.83 16.43 -5.86
CA ALA A 44 -2.69 15.26 -5.73
C ALA A 44 -2.14 14.06 -6.51
N THR A 45 -1.58 14.30 -7.69
CA THR A 45 -1.01 13.25 -8.56
C THR A 45 0.48 13.02 -8.34
N LYS A 46 1.14 13.86 -7.53
CA LYS A 46 2.61 13.88 -7.33
C LYS A 46 3.33 14.04 -8.67
N GLY A 47 2.85 14.96 -9.49
CA GLY A 47 3.37 15.26 -10.82
C GLY A 47 3.02 14.28 -11.92
N ARG A 48 2.20 13.25 -11.64
CA ARG A 48 1.78 12.24 -12.63
C ARG A 48 0.65 12.74 -13.53
N TRP A 49 0.87 13.82 -14.25
CA TRP A 49 -0.01 14.33 -15.29
C TRP A 49 0.81 15.01 -16.39
N SER A 50 0.25 15.03 -17.60
CA SER A 50 0.82 15.62 -18.79
C SER A 50 -0.15 16.63 -19.38
N ALA A 51 0.39 17.66 -20.01
CA ALA A 51 -0.40 18.68 -20.68
C ALA A 51 0.32 19.20 -21.94
N SER A 52 -0.47 19.77 -22.84
CA SER A 52 -0.01 20.58 -23.95
C SER A 52 -0.35 22.04 -23.68
N TYR A 53 0.54 22.97 -24.02
CA TYR A 53 0.28 24.39 -23.86
C TYR A 53 -0.45 24.96 -25.08
N ASN A 54 -1.41 25.84 -24.84
CA ASN A 54 -2.05 26.66 -25.84
C ASN A 54 -1.93 28.15 -25.44
N PRO A 55 -1.45 29.04 -26.31
CA PRO A 55 -1.27 30.45 -25.98
C PRO A 55 -2.54 31.19 -25.55
N SER A 56 -3.72 30.74 -25.98
CA SER A 56 -5.01 31.38 -25.69
C SER A 56 -5.72 30.82 -24.46
N PHE A 57 -5.45 29.57 -24.08
CA PHE A 57 -6.21 28.86 -23.03
C PHE A 57 -5.33 28.19 -21.96
N GLY A 58 -4.01 28.36 -22.03
CA GLY A 58 -3.05 27.77 -21.11
C GLY A 58 -2.88 26.26 -21.30
N TYR A 59 -2.61 25.54 -20.20
CA TYR A 59 -2.40 24.09 -20.26
C TYR A 59 -3.70 23.30 -20.45
N PHE A 60 -3.75 22.55 -21.55
CA PHE A 60 -4.72 21.48 -21.79
C PHE A 60 -4.22 20.15 -21.24
N LEU A 61 -5.02 19.53 -20.39
CA LEU A 61 -4.67 18.25 -19.77
C LEU A 61 -4.74 17.12 -20.81
N THR A 62 -3.61 16.50 -21.13
CA THR A 62 -3.52 15.40 -22.11
C THR A 62 -3.51 14.03 -21.43
N GLY A 63 -3.21 13.98 -20.13
CA GLY A 63 -3.33 12.74 -19.39
C GLY A 63 -3.06 12.87 -17.90
N VAL A 64 -3.67 11.98 -17.13
CA VAL A 64 -3.44 11.85 -15.69
C VAL A 64 -3.19 10.39 -15.35
N GLY A 65 -2.17 10.11 -14.56
CA GLY A 65 -1.92 8.75 -14.06
C GLY A 65 -1.63 7.69 -15.14
N GLY A 66 -1.37 8.10 -16.38
CA GLY A 66 -1.22 7.22 -17.55
C GLY A 66 -2.51 6.99 -18.34
N VAL A 67 -3.60 7.68 -18.00
CA VAL A 67 -4.86 7.71 -18.76
C VAL A 67 -4.88 8.97 -19.62
N ALA A 68 -4.99 8.79 -20.93
CA ALA A 68 -5.23 9.86 -21.90
C ALA A 68 -6.67 9.73 -22.42
N PRO A 69 -7.36 10.85 -22.70
CA PRO A 69 -8.64 10.82 -23.40
C PRO A 69 -8.50 10.21 -24.80
N SER A 70 -9.58 9.63 -25.32
CA SER A 70 -9.64 9.04 -26.66
C SER A 70 -10.64 9.78 -27.55
N GLY A 71 -10.35 9.86 -28.85
CA GLY A 71 -11.27 10.51 -29.79
C GLY A 71 -11.51 11.98 -29.42
N SER A 72 -12.78 12.34 -29.24
CA SER A 72 -13.23 13.69 -28.84
C SER A 72 -13.31 13.89 -27.33
N ASP A 73 -13.03 12.86 -26.53
CA ASP A 73 -13.08 12.98 -25.07
C ASP A 73 -12.01 13.97 -24.59
N TYR A 74 -12.29 14.65 -23.49
CA TYR A 74 -11.33 15.59 -22.90
C TYR A 74 -11.44 15.62 -21.38
N TRP A 75 -10.38 16.08 -20.72
CA TRP A 75 -10.43 16.29 -19.27
C TRP A 75 -11.16 17.58 -18.96
N VAL A 76 -12.26 17.48 -18.20
CA VAL A 76 -13.01 18.64 -17.72
C VAL A 76 -12.67 18.94 -16.26
N VAL A 77 -12.68 20.22 -15.91
CA VAL A 77 -12.45 20.72 -14.55
C VAL A 77 -13.79 21.10 -13.93
N TRP A 78 -14.07 20.59 -12.74
CA TRP A 78 -15.26 20.92 -11.95
C TRP A 78 -14.83 21.45 -10.58
N LEU A 79 -15.44 22.55 -10.16
CA LEU A 79 -15.21 23.17 -8.86
C LEU A 79 -16.52 23.24 -8.09
N ASN A 80 -16.53 22.70 -6.87
CA ASN A 80 -17.67 22.77 -5.94
C ASN A 80 -18.99 22.30 -6.57
N GLY A 81 -18.94 21.23 -7.37
CA GLY A 81 -20.11 20.62 -8.01
C GLY A 81 -20.62 21.34 -9.27
N ARG A 82 -19.83 22.27 -9.84
CA ARG A 82 -20.12 22.97 -11.09
C ARG A 82 -18.99 22.75 -12.08
N SER A 83 -19.30 22.75 -13.38
CA SER A 83 -18.27 22.81 -14.40
C SER A 83 -17.53 24.14 -14.29
N SER A 84 -16.19 24.11 -14.33
CA SER A 84 -15.41 25.33 -14.35
C SER A 84 -15.58 26.04 -15.70
N MET A 85 -15.68 27.36 -15.66
CA MET A 85 -15.69 28.21 -16.85
C MET A 85 -14.28 28.57 -17.31
N THR A 86 -13.27 28.25 -16.51
CA THR A 86 -11.86 28.56 -16.77
C THR A 86 -11.01 27.30 -16.77
N GLY A 87 -9.85 27.38 -17.42
CA GLY A 87 -8.90 26.27 -17.52
C GLY A 87 -8.15 25.98 -16.22
N LEU A 88 -7.26 24.98 -16.27
CA LEU A 88 -6.46 24.53 -15.13
C LEU A 88 -5.61 25.63 -14.48
N CYS A 89 -5.03 26.53 -15.28
CA CYS A 89 -4.17 27.60 -14.76
C CYS A 89 -4.98 28.73 -14.12
N ASP A 90 -6.16 29.04 -14.66
CA ASP A 90 -6.95 30.21 -14.28
C ASP A 90 -8.02 29.90 -13.22
N THR A 91 -8.27 28.62 -12.95
CA THR A 91 -9.13 28.20 -11.84
C THR A 91 -8.35 28.31 -10.53
N GLU A 92 -8.37 29.47 -9.87
CA GLU A 92 -7.78 29.66 -8.55
C GLU A 92 -8.64 29.04 -7.44
N LEU A 93 -8.00 28.37 -6.50
CA LEU A 93 -8.68 27.58 -5.45
C LEU A 93 -8.66 28.27 -4.09
N GLN A 94 -9.74 28.09 -3.36
CA GLN A 94 -9.93 28.54 -1.99
C GLN A 94 -9.86 27.39 -0.98
N ASN A 95 -9.70 27.77 0.29
CA ASN A 95 -9.78 26.82 1.39
C ASN A 95 -11.18 26.25 1.52
N GLY A 96 -11.29 24.93 1.35
CA GLY A 96 -12.56 24.21 1.44
C GLY A 96 -13.07 23.72 0.09
N ASP A 97 -12.48 24.20 -1.02
CA ASP A 97 -12.91 23.81 -2.35
C ASP A 97 -12.75 22.31 -2.63
N GLU A 98 -13.72 21.81 -3.38
CA GLU A 98 -13.74 20.47 -3.97
C GLU A 98 -13.47 20.57 -5.47
N LEU A 99 -12.27 20.17 -5.87
CA LEU A 99 -11.86 20.05 -7.27
C LEU A 99 -12.11 18.63 -7.76
N LEU A 100 -12.83 18.50 -8.86
CA LEU A 100 -13.06 17.24 -9.57
C LEU A 100 -12.54 17.37 -11.00
N LEU A 101 -11.76 16.39 -11.45
CA LEU A 101 -11.40 16.23 -12.85
C LEU A 101 -11.85 14.85 -13.33
N PHE A 102 -12.41 14.79 -14.52
CA PHE A 102 -12.77 13.53 -15.15
C PHE A 102 -12.70 13.63 -16.67
N VAL A 103 -12.69 12.48 -17.32
CA VAL A 103 -12.79 12.39 -18.78
C VAL A 103 -14.24 12.61 -19.19
N CYS A 104 -14.53 13.77 -19.76
CA CYS A 104 -15.81 14.14 -20.34
C CYS A 104 -16.00 13.42 -21.67
N GLU A 105 -17.13 12.73 -21.79
CA GLU A 105 -17.66 12.24 -23.06
C GLU A 105 -18.58 13.35 -23.62
N PRO A 106 -18.16 14.11 -24.65
CA PRO A 106 -18.91 15.30 -25.07
C PRO A 106 -20.28 14.94 -25.67
N THR A 107 -21.25 15.83 -25.48
CA THR A 107 -22.45 15.87 -26.31
C THR A 107 -22.07 16.22 -27.77
N PRO A 108 -22.87 15.85 -28.78
CA PRO A 108 -22.53 16.11 -30.19
C PRO A 108 -22.25 17.59 -30.52
N ASP A 109 -22.87 18.51 -29.78
CA ASP A 109 -22.73 19.96 -29.90
C ASP A 109 -21.65 20.55 -28.97
N TYR A 110 -20.93 19.71 -28.21
CA TYR A 110 -19.91 20.10 -27.22
C TYR A 110 -20.41 21.05 -26.11
N SER A 111 -21.74 21.15 -25.91
CA SER A 111 -22.32 21.98 -24.85
C SER A 111 -22.16 21.39 -23.44
N GLY A 112 -21.80 20.11 -23.33
CA GLY A 112 -21.49 19.48 -22.05
C GLY A 112 -21.02 18.04 -22.18
N CYS A 113 -21.10 17.32 -21.07
CA CYS A 113 -20.75 15.90 -20.98
C CYS A 113 -22.02 15.03 -20.91
N THR A 114 -22.03 13.91 -21.63
CA THR A 114 -23.06 12.87 -21.52
C THR A 114 -22.95 12.14 -20.19
N ASN A 115 -21.73 11.90 -19.71
CA ASN A 115 -21.43 11.34 -18.41
C ASN A 115 -21.48 12.41 -17.30
N ARG A 116 -22.38 12.25 -16.31
CA ARG A 116 -22.59 13.27 -15.28
C ARG A 116 -21.94 12.89 -13.94
N PRO A 117 -21.35 13.85 -13.21
CA PRO A 117 -20.93 13.65 -11.83
C PRO A 117 -22.10 13.29 -10.92
N LEU A 118 -21.93 12.20 -10.17
CA LEU A 118 -22.88 11.80 -9.14
C LEU A 118 -22.58 12.46 -7.80
N GLY A 119 -23.62 12.67 -7.01
CA GLY A 119 -23.56 13.11 -5.61
C GLY A 119 -24.44 12.24 -4.72
N ILE A 120 -24.11 12.16 -3.44
CA ILE A 120 -24.97 11.53 -2.42
C ILE A 120 -25.40 12.60 -1.43
N VAL A 121 -26.71 12.84 -1.35
CA VAL A 121 -27.33 13.69 -0.36
C VAL A 121 -27.80 12.84 0.80
N ALA A 122 -27.20 13.03 1.98
CA ALA A 122 -27.59 12.32 3.19
C ALA A 122 -28.68 13.10 3.96
N PRO A 123 -29.58 12.40 4.67
CA PRO A 123 -30.51 13.06 5.59
C PRO A 123 -29.74 13.67 6.77
N ARG A 124 -30.26 14.76 7.33
CA ARG A 124 -29.74 15.31 8.59
C ARG A 124 -30.09 14.36 9.74
N GLY A 125 -29.18 14.19 10.69
CA GLY A 125 -29.39 13.38 11.90
C GLY A 125 -28.50 12.15 11.99
N ARG A 126 -28.73 11.32 13.02
CA ARG A 126 -28.03 10.05 13.23
C ARG A 126 -28.96 8.89 12.91
N SER A 127 -28.52 7.97 12.06
CA SER A 127 -29.25 6.73 11.76
C SER A 127 -28.26 5.62 11.39
N ALA A 128 -28.48 4.40 11.91
CA ALA A 128 -27.75 3.21 11.46
C ALA A 128 -28.20 2.74 10.06
N ALA A 129 -29.33 3.24 9.58
CA ALA A 129 -29.88 2.93 8.27
C ALA A 129 -30.43 4.18 7.55
N PRO A 130 -29.57 5.17 7.20
CA PRO A 130 -30.02 6.39 6.54
C PRO A 130 -30.61 6.09 5.15
N THR A 131 -31.63 6.87 4.78
CA THR A 131 -32.14 6.91 3.41
C THR A 131 -31.45 8.05 2.67
N VAL A 132 -30.45 7.72 1.85
CA VAL A 132 -29.69 8.69 1.05
C VAL A 132 -30.37 8.92 -0.29
N ARG A 133 -30.12 10.08 -0.92
CA ARG A 133 -30.55 10.37 -2.30
C ARG A 133 -29.34 10.55 -3.20
N VAL A 134 -29.27 9.79 -4.29
CA VAL A 134 -28.27 9.96 -5.34
C VAL A 134 -28.79 10.97 -6.36
N VAL A 135 -27.93 11.91 -6.72
CA VAL A 135 -28.21 12.95 -7.72
C VAL A 135 -27.11 13.00 -8.77
N ALA A 136 -27.43 13.49 -9.97
CA ALA A 136 -26.47 13.84 -11.01
C ALA A 136 -26.41 15.36 -11.13
N TYR A 137 -25.20 15.92 -11.19
CA TYR A 137 -24.97 17.35 -11.39
C TYR A 137 -25.00 17.71 -12.87
N ALA A 138 -25.69 18.80 -13.20
CA ALA A 138 -25.56 19.50 -14.48
C ALA A 138 -24.38 20.50 -14.42
N PRO A 139 -23.90 21.03 -15.56
CA PRO A 139 -22.75 21.95 -15.58
C PRO A 139 -22.92 23.18 -14.68
N ASP A 140 -24.14 23.69 -14.54
CA ASP A 140 -24.48 24.81 -13.66
C ASP A 140 -24.60 24.42 -12.17
N GLY A 141 -24.42 23.15 -11.83
CA GLY A 141 -24.53 22.61 -10.48
C GLY A 141 -25.94 22.29 -10.02
N THR A 142 -26.96 22.47 -10.86
CA THR A 142 -28.29 21.93 -10.57
C THR A 142 -28.25 20.42 -10.52
N THR A 143 -29.17 19.82 -9.77
CA THR A 143 -29.14 18.37 -9.49
C THR A 143 -30.44 17.70 -9.87
N THR A 144 -30.33 16.50 -10.45
CA THR A 144 -31.48 15.65 -10.80
C THR A 144 -31.37 14.32 -10.09
N PRO A 145 -32.48 13.73 -9.58
CA PRO A 145 -32.44 12.42 -8.95
C PRO A 145 -32.01 11.33 -9.93
N VAL A 146 -31.27 10.33 -9.44
CA VAL A 146 -30.75 9.23 -10.28
C VAL A 146 -31.35 7.89 -9.87
N PRO A 147 -32.37 7.39 -10.59
CA PRO A 147 -32.88 6.04 -10.43
C PRO A 147 -31.87 4.97 -10.86
N GLY A 148 -31.89 3.81 -10.20
CA GLY A 148 -31.07 2.65 -10.57
C GLY A 148 -29.57 2.77 -10.25
N ALA A 149 -29.10 3.90 -9.72
CA ALA A 149 -27.73 4.02 -9.22
C ALA A 149 -27.48 3.04 -8.06
N THR A 150 -26.29 2.46 -8.03
CA THR A 150 -25.86 1.56 -6.97
C THR A 150 -25.10 2.33 -5.90
N VAL A 151 -25.62 2.32 -4.67
CA VAL A 151 -24.93 2.83 -3.48
C VAL A 151 -24.21 1.68 -2.77
N SER A 152 -22.89 1.75 -2.71
CA SER A 152 -22.00 0.81 -2.06
C SER A 152 -21.43 1.39 -0.76
N GLY A 153 -20.71 0.59 0.05
CA GLY A 153 -20.04 1.05 1.27
C GLY A 153 -20.81 0.87 2.58
N GLY A 154 -22.07 0.42 2.50
CA GLY A 154 -22.81 -0.15 3.63
C GLY A 154 -22.52 -1.64 3.83
N THR A 155 -23.35 -2.32 4.62
CA THR A 155 -23.26 -3.79 4.80
C THR A 155 -23.58 -4.57 3.52
N LYS A 156 -24.36 -3.97 2.62
CA LYS A 156 -24.66 -4.47 1.27
C LYS A 156 -24.86 -3.31 0.31
N ALA A 157 -24.62 -3.53 -0.98
CA ALA A 157 -24.96 -2.57 -2.02
C ALA A 157 -26.48 -2.47 -2.19
N VAL A 158 -27.00 -1.27 -2.46
CA VAL A 158 -28.43 -0.98 -2.62
C VAL A 158 -28.64 -0.11 -3.86
N ARG A 159 -29.66 -0.43 -4.66
CA ARG A 159 -30.05 0.41 -5.81
C ARG A 159 -31.05 1.48 -5.41
N THR A 160 -30.99 2.64 -6.08
CA THR A 160 -31.91 3.75 -5.84
C THR A 160 -33.28 3.55 -6.49
N ASP A 161 -34.33 4.04 -5.82
CA ASP A 161 -35.70 4.09 -6.33
C ASP A 161 -35.89 5.16 -7.44
N ALA A 162 -37.11 5.29 -7.96
CA ALA A 162 -37.47 6.29 -8.97
C ALA A 162 -37.24 7.76 -8.55
N ARG A 163 -37.08 8.03 -7.25
CA ARG A 163 -36.75 9.35 -6.69
C ARG A 163 -35.27 9.46 -6.31
N GLY A 164 -34.44 8.53 -6.78
CA GLY A 164 -33.01 8.46 -6.49
C GLY A 164 -32.69 8.05 -5.05
N ARG A 165 -33.63 7.48 -4.28
CA ARG A 165 -33.42 7.18 -2.85
C ARG A 165 -32.99 5.73 -2.62
N ALA A 166 -32.05 5.53 -1.70
CA ALA A 166 -31.62 4.21 -1.24
C ALA A 166 -31.54 4.17 0.29
N LYS A 167 -32.20 3.18 0.90
CA LYS A 167 -32.06 2.90 2.35
C LYS A 167 -30.83 2.01 2.56
N VAL A 168 -29.76 2.60 3.09
CA VAL A 168 -28.46 1.94 3.24
C VAL A 168 -28.26 1.54 4.68
N THR A 169 -27.94 0.28 4.97
CA THR A 169 -27.54 -0.14 6.32
C THR A 169 -26.03 0.07 6.49
N LEU A 170 -25.64 0.87 7.47
CA LEU A 170 -24.23 1.20 7.73
C LEU A 170 -23.52 0.03 8.42
N ALA A 171 -22.22 -0.12 8.14
CA ALA A 171 -21.36 -1.01 8.91
C ALA A 171 -21.15 -0.46 10.33
N ALA A 172 -20.84 -1.35 11.28
CA ALA A 172 -20.53 -0.95 12.64
C ALA A 172 -19.30 -0.03 12.69
N GLY A 173 -19.42 1.11 13.37
CA GLY A 173 -18.37 2.13 13.46
C GLY A 173 -18.46 3.19 12.37
N GLN A 174 -17.70 3.00 11.28
CA GLN A 174 -17.60 3.91 10.15
C GLN A 174 -18.03 3.22 8.84
N SER A 175 -18.56 4.00 7.89
CA SER A 175 -18.88 3.59 6.52
C SER A 175 -18.49 4.72 5.56
N SER A 176 -18.08 4.38 4.34
CA SER A 176 -17.84 5.36 3.28
C SER A 176 -18.69 4.96 2.09
N LEU A 177 -19.77 5.71 1.85
CA LEU A 177 -20.75 5.39 0.83
C LEU A 177 -20.29 5.95 -0.51
N ARG A 178 -20.47 5.18 -1.58
CA ARG A 178 -20.16 5.62 -2.96
C ARG A 178 -21.26 5.21 -3.92
N ALA A 179 -21.70 6.15 -4.74
CA ALA A 179 -22.72 5.94 -5.76
C ALA A 179 -22.08 5.77 -7.13
N THR A 180 -22.52 4.76 -7.86
CA THR A 180 -22.10 4.45 -9.23
C THR A 180 -23.32 4.17 -10.09
N ARG A 181 -23.30 4.62 -11.34
CA ARG A 181 -24.21 4.22 -12.40
C ARG A 181 -23.38 4.09 -13.67
N ASP A 182 -23.71 3.13 -14.51
CA ASP A 182 -23.00 2.93 -15.77
C ASP A 182 -22.97 4.24 -16.57
N SER A 183 -21.82 4.53 -17.18
CA SER A 183 -21.55 5.75 -17.95
C SER A 183 -21.58 7.08 -17.18
N ASP A 184 -21.81 7.09 -15.85
CA ASP A 184 -21.67 8.32 -15.05
C ASP A 184 -20.38 8.35 -14.24
N VAL A 185 -19.96 9.57 -13.90
CA VAL A 185 -18.80 9.78 -13.03
C VAL A 185 -19.21 9.49 -11.59
N PRO A 186 -18.56 8.53 -10.91
CA PRO A 186 -18.97 8.16 -9.56
C PRO A 186 -18.93 9.30 -8.55
N SER A 187 -19.72 9.16 -7.48
CA SER A 187 -19.77 10.18 -6.45
C SER A 187 -18.46 10.27 -5.65
N ALA A 188 -18.25 11.44 -5.05
CA ALA A 188 -17.37 11.55 -3.89
C ALA A 188 -17.78 10.51 -2.84
N PRO A 189 -16.82 9.98 -2.06
CA PRO A 189 -17.17 9.20 -0.88
C PRO A 189 -17.97 10.06 0.11
N LEU A 190 -19.13 9.58 0.53
CA LEU A 190 -19.90 10.15 1.63
C LEU A 190 -19.53 9.40 2.92
N HIS A 191 -18.86 10.08 3.84
CA HIS A 191 -18.39 9.48 5.07
C HIS A 191 -19.49 9.46 6.12
N CYS A 192 -19.69 8.30 6.77
CA CYS A 192 -20.63 8.11 7.84
C CYS A 192 -19.92 7.53 9.07
N ALA A 193 -20.06 8.17 10.23
CA ALA A 193 -19.49 7.70 11.49
C ALA A 193 -20.54 7.80 12.61
N ALA A 194 -20.72 6.72 13.37
CA ALA A 194 -21.72 6.64 14.46
C ALA A 194 -23.12 7.13 14.01
N GLY A 195 -23.53 6.69 12.82
CA GLY A 195 -24.83 7.01 12.20
C GLY A 195 -24.97 8.41 11.60
N ARG A 196 -23.99 9.31 11.74
CA ARG A 196 -24.01 10.64 11.13
C ARG A 196 -23.23 10.61 9.81
N CYS A 197 -23.82 11.11 8.73
CA CYS A 197 -23.18 11.17 7.42
C CYS A 197 -22.87 12.62 6.98
N GLY A 198 -21.78 12.80 6.22
CA GLY A 198 -21.33 14.09 5.66
C GLY A 198 -20.17 13.92 4.68
N SER A 199 -19.86 14.97 3.89
CA SER A 199 -18.84 14.92 2.83
C SER A 199 -17.40 14.96 3.35
N SER A 200 -17.15 15.57 4.51
CA SER A 200 -15.81 15.59 5.11
C SER A 200 -15.59 14.42 6.07
N ASP A 201 -14.62 13.55 5.76
CA ASP A 201 -14.11 12.62 6.78
C ASP A 201 -13.26 13.39 7.80
N VAL A 202 -13.73 13.43 9.03
CA VAL A 202 -13.00 13.97 10.18
C VAL A 202 -12.64 12.90 11.20
N THR A 203 -12.91 11.63 10.87
CA THR A 203 -12.79 10.53 11.82
C THR A 203 -11.46 9.82 11.61
N ALA A 204 -10.62 9.81 12.65
CA ALA A 204 -9.32 9.15 12.58
C ALA A 204 -9.45 7.62 12.43
N PRO A 205 -8.55 6.99 11.65
CA PRO A 205 -8.47 5.54 11.57
C PRO A 205 -8.28 4.88 12.94
N THR A 206 -8.92 3.73 13.16
CA THR A 206 -8.65 2.94 14.37
C THR A 206 -7.34 2.17 14.22
N VAL A 207 -6.38 2.33 15.14
CA VAL A 207 -5.07 1.65 15.10
C VAL A 207 -4.88 0.77 16.32
N LYS A 208 -4.42 -0.46 16.12
CA LYS A 208 -4.06 -1.40 17.21
C LYS A 208 -2.69 -2.02 16.94
N ILE A 209 -1.87 -2.11 17.99
CA ILE A 209 -0.62 -2.88 18.00
C ILE A 209 -0.93 -4.25 18.62
N ALA A 210 -0.51 -5.32 17.96
CA ALA A 210 -0.76 -6.69 18.40
C ALA A 210 0.52 -7.39 18.87
N GLY A 211 0.40 -8.29 19.83
CA GLY A 211 1.51 -9.12 20.33
C GLY A 211 2.55 -8.37 21.18
N LEU A 212 2.22 -7.16 21.65
CA LEU A 212 3.03 -6.35 22.56
C LEU A 212 2.19 -5.86 23.74
N PRO A 213 1.92 -6.71 24.75
CA PRO A 213 1.21 -6.29 25.95
C PRO A 213 1.96 -5.13 26.64
N ALA A 214 1.22 -4.16 27.17
CA ALA A 214 1.80 -3.02 27.85
C ALA A 214 2.69 -3.48 29.01
N GLY A 215 3.93 -2.96 29.06
CA GLY A 215 4.90 -3.28 30.11
C GLY A 215 5.60 -4.63 29.96
N LYS A 216 5.31 -5.44 28.94
CA LYS A 216 5.92 -6.77 28.77
C LYS A 216 7.45 -6.68 28.76
N ALA A 217 8.09 -7.53 29.56
CA ALA A 217 9.53 -7.75 29.51
C ALA A 217 9.83 -9.01 28.68
N PHE A 218 10.74 -8.87 27.71
CA PHE A 218 11.24 -9.96 26.88
C PHE A 218 12.68 -10.28 27.27
N ALA A 219 13.01 -11.57 27.30
CA ALA A 219 14.41 -11.99 27.37
C ALA A 219 15.17 -11.61 26.09
N ALA A 220 16.49 -11.42 26.20
CA ALA A 220 17.36 -11.16 25.05
C ALA A 220 17.18 -12.24 23.97
N GLY A 221 16.85 -11.81 22.74
CA GLY A 221 16.59 -12.71 21.61
C GLY A 221 15.17 -13.30 21.54
N LYS A 222 14.32 -13.06 22.55
CA LYS A 222 12.88 -13.40 22.53
C LYS A 222 11.97 -12.20 22.26
N ALA A 223 12.53 -11.00 22.22
CA ALA A 223 11.82 -9.80 21.80
C ALA A 223 11.29 -9.95 20.36
N PRO A 224 10.09 -9.45 20.05
CA PRO A 224 9.48 -9.63 18.74
C PRO A 224 10.33 -8.95 17.66
N ARG A 225 10.63 -9.69 16.59
CA ARG A 225 11.26 -9.14 15.39
C ARG A 225 10.22 -8.62 14.40
N ALA A 226 9.04 -9.22 14.36
CA ALA A 226 7.92 -8.75 13.57
C ALA A 226 6.97 -7.93 14.45
N LEU A 227 6.93 -6.62 14.21
CA LEU A 227 5.91 -5.73 14.74
C LEU A 227 4.66 -5.89 13.88
N ARG A 228 3.48 -5.97 14.48
CA ARG A 228 2.23 -6.19 13.74
C ARG A 228 1.05 -5.54 14.43
N GLY A 229 -0.02 -5.38 13.66
CA GLY A 229 -1.27 -4.85 14.18
C GLY A 229 -2.32 -4.69 13.11
N THR A 230 -3.31 -3.86 13.42
CA THR A 230 -4.40 -3.52 12.51
C THR A 230 -4.58 -2.01 12.43
N ALA A 231 -4.93 -1.51 11.26
CA ALA A 231 -5.45 -0.16 11.06
C ALA A 231 -6.78 -0.31 10.32
N ALA A 232 -7.85 0.29 10.80
CA ALA A 232 -9.17 0.17 10.17
C ALA A 232 -9.70 1.56 9.87
N ASP A 233 -10.00 1.76 8.59
CA ASP A 233 -10.73 2.91 8.07
C ASP A 233 -11.45 2.47 6.78
N PRO A 234 -12.70 2.87 6.53
CA PRO A 234 -13.42 2.51 5.29
C PRO A 234 -12.70 2.96 4.01
N SER A 235 -11.98 4.09 4.05
CA SER A 235 -11.20 4.62 2.93
C SER A 235 -9.79 4.00 2.82
N GLY A 236 -9.40 3.20 3.83
CA GLY A 236 -8.03 2.69 3.97
C GLY A 236 -7.10 3.69 4.67
N ALA A 237 -5.97 3.21 5.18
CA ALA A 237 -5.05 4.06 5.93
C ALA A 237 -3.59 3.62 5.78
N LYS A 238 -2.69 4.59 5.54
CA LYS A 238 -1.24 4.41 5.56
C LYS A 238 -0.76 4.29 6.99
N VAL A 239 -0.02 3.22 7.32
CA VAL A 239 0.53 2.95 8.64
C VAL A 239 2.02 3.22 8.69
N GLU A 240 2.43 3.96 9.70
CA GLU A 240 3.82 4.30 9.97
C GLU A 240 4.18 4.06 11.43
N LEU A 241 5.43 3.66 11.69
CA LEU A 241 5.94 3.32 13.01
C LEU A 241 7.11 4.22 13.42
N ARG A 242 7.19 4.47 14.73
CA ARG A 242 8.36 5.05 15.38
C ARG A 242 8.73 4.18 16.57
N LEU A 243 9.94 3.62 16.53
CA LEU A 243 10.45 2.77 17.60
C LEU A 243 11.62 3.46 18.31
N THR A 244 11.40 3.87 19.55
CA THR A 244 12.38 4.53 20.39
C THR A 244 12.90 3.57 21.45
N ARG A 245 14.21 3.56 21.68
CA ARG A 245 14.90 2.79 22.72
C ARG A 245 15.55 3.76 23.72
N ARG A 246 15.40 3.47 25.01
CA ARG A 246 16.15 4.10 26.10
C ARG A 246 16.93 3.04 26.88
N ALA A 247 18.22 3.23 27.07
CA ALA A 247 19.07 2.35 27.88
C ALA A 247 20.33 3.07 28.36
N GLY A 248 20.67 2.95 29.65
CA GLY A 248 21.89 3.55 30.23
C GLY A 248 22.01 5.05 29.95
N GLY A 249 20.93 5.81 30.13
CA GLY A 249 20.87 7.25 29.81
C GLY A 249 20.76 7.59 28.31
N ALA A 250 21.17 6.70 27.41
CA ALA A 250 21.12 6.94 25.97
C ALA A 250 19.70 6.77 25.39
N CYS A 251 19.32 7.67 24.47
CA CYS A 251 18.10 7.60 23.67
C CYS A 251 18.45 7.38 22.20
N THR A 252 17.92 6.31 21.60
CA THR A 252 18.00 6.06 20.15
C THR A 252 16.62 5.80 19.55
N VAL A 253 16.48 6.09 18.25
CA VAL A 253 15.24 5.90 17.48
C VAL A 253 15.57 5.21 16.16
N LEU A 254 14.74 4.25 15.75
CA LEU A 254 14.86 3.62 14.45
C LEU A 254 14.51 4.61 13.33
N ASP A 255 15.47 4.93 12.48
CA ASP A 255 15.26 5.76 11.30
C ASP A 255 14.72 4.92 10.13
N GLY A 256 13.54 5.27 9.62
CA GLY A 256 12.89 4.53 8.53
C GLY A 256 13.57 4.63 7.16
N ARG A 257 14.52 5.54 6.97
CA ARG A 257 15.29 5.65 5.71
C ARG A 257 16.52 4.73 5.71
N SER A 258 17.31 4.79 6.77
CA SER A 258 18.53 3.99 6.90
C SER A 258 18.31 2.63 7.57
N GLU A 259 17.14 2.43 8.18
CA GLU A 259 16.79 1.27 9.00
C GLU A 259 17.79 1.00 10.14
N ARG A 260 18.35 2.07 10.70
CA ARG A 260 19.31 2.03 11.81
C ARG A 260 18.80 2.81 13.02
N PHE A 261 19.20 2.37 14.21
CA PHE A 261 18.99 3.17 15.42
C PHE A 261 19.99 4.33 15.43
N VAL A 262 19.47 5.55 15.41
CA VAL A 262 20.25 6.79 15.50
C VAL A 262 19.95 7.49 16.82
N PRO A 263 20.85 8.33 17.36
CA PRO A 263 20.55 9.14 18.55
C PRO A 263 19.26 9.96 18.38
N CYS A 264 18.43 10.04 19.42
CA CYS A 264 17.13 10.75 19.36
C CYS A 264 17.25 12.24 18.98
N LYS A 265 18.42 12.85 19.21
CA LYS A 265 18.74 14.23 18.79
C LYS A 265 18.82 14.41 17.26
N ARG A 266 19.00 13.33 16.50
CA ARG A 266 18.98 13.37 15.02
C ARG A 266 17.55 13.25 14.51
N ARG A 267 17.24 13.95 13.42
CA ARG A 267 15.99 13.73 12.68
C ARG A 267 15.98 12.30 12.13
N ALA A 268 14.92 11.56 12.43
CA ALA A 268 14.71 10.19 11.99
C ALA A 268 13.34 10.09 11.31
N ALA A 269 13.29 9.50 10.12
CA ALA A 269 12.05 9.28 9.40
C ALA A 269 11.21 8.21 10.09
N TRP A 270 9.88 8.33 9.96
CA TRP A 270 8.97 7.25 10.34
C TRP A 270 9.17 6.04 9.42
N VAL A 271 9.02 4.85 9.97
CA VAL A 271 9.10 3.57 9.25
C VAL A 271 7.75 3.31 8.58
N ALA A 272 7.72 3.04 7.27
CA ALA A 272 6.50 2.60 6.60
C ALA A 272 6.19 1.13 6.93
N ALA A 273 4.98 0.85 7.44
CA ALA A 273 4.57 -0.50 7.86
C ALA A 273 3.43 -1.11 7.03
N GLY A 274 2.83 -0.33 6.13
CA GLY A 274 1.84 -0.80 5.15
C GLY A 274 0.70 0.19 4.93
N ASP A 275 -0.25 -0.17 4.08
CA ASP A 275 -1.45 0.60 3.71
C ASP A 275 -2.74 -0.25 3.77
N ARG A 276 -2.64 -1.46 4.35
CA ARG A 276 -3.73 -2.44 4.46
C ARG A 276 -4.26 -2.55 5.88
N ARG A 277 -5.46 -3.15 6.01
CA ARG A 277 -6.12 -3.36 7.30
C ARG A 277 -5.26 -4.09 8.33
N ARG A 278 -4.45 -5.05 7.87
CA ARG A 278 -3.43 -5.73 8.66
C ARG A 278 -2.07 -5.21 8.21
N TRP A 279 -1.26 -4.77 9.17
CA TRP A 279 0.09 -4.27 8.90
C TRP A 279 1.11 -5.11 9.66
N SER A 280 2.30 -5.21 9.10
CA SER A 280 3.45 -5.86 9.72
C SER A 280 4.75 -5.22 9.26
N TYR A 281 5.67 -5.01 10.19
CA TYR A 281 7.01 -4.53 9.92
C TYR A 281 8.04 -5.46 10.54
N LEU A 282 8.96 -5.98 9.72
CA LEU A 282 10.06 -6.80 10.19
C LEU A 282 11.23 -5.90 10.56
N LEU A 283 11.65 -5.95 11.82
CA LEU A 283 12.79 -5.17 12.28
C LEU A 283 14.08 -5.61 11.58
N PRO A 284 14.93 -4.64 11.18
CA PRO A 284 16.15 -4.91 10.42
C PRO A 284 17.11 -5.79 11.23
N SER A 285 17.16 -5.57 12.54
CA SER A 285 17.96 -6.34 13.50
C SER A 285 17.17 -6.70 14.76
N ARG A 286 17.70 -7.64 15.55
CA ARG A 286 17.15 -7.96 16.86
C ARG A 286 17.31 -6.76 17.79
N LEU A 287 16.30 -6.55 18.63
CA LEU A 287 16.32 -5.49 19.63
C LEU A 287 17.37 -5.77 20.69
N ALA A 288 18.28 -4.82 20.87
CA ALA A 288 19.24 -4.80 21.97
C ALA A 288 18.49 -4.61 23.32
N PRO A 289 19.11 -4.96 24.46
CA PRO A 289 18.53 -4.69 25.78
C PRO A 289 18.13 -3.21 25.94
N GLY A 290 17.02 -2.91 26.60
CA GLY A 290 16.56 -1.53 26.80
C GLY A 290 15.05 -1.42 26.94
N ARG A 291 14.58 -0.23 27.32
CA ARG A 291 13.15 0.12 27.36
C ARG A 291 12.75 0.69 26.00
N TYR A 292 11.67 0.16 25.42
CA TYR A 292 11.18 0.53 24.11
C TYR A 292 9.81 1.19 24.18
N THR A 293 9.61 2.21 23.35
CA THR A 293 8.30 2.78 23.02
C THR A 293 8.09 2.64 21.53
N LEU A 294 7.07 1.86 21.16
CA LEU A 294 6.58 1.74 19.79
C LEU A 294 5.36 2.64 19.65
N GLN A 295 5.44 3.63 18.76
CA GLN A 295 4.31 4.42 18.33
C GLN A 295 3.91 3.95 16.94
N ALA A 296 2.64 3.62 16.74
CA ALA A 296 2.04 3.42 15.43
C ALA A 296 1.11 4.59 15.14
N ARG A 297 1.18 5.14 13.93
CA ARG A 297 0.18 6.09 13.42
C ARG A 297 -0.41 5.54 12.12
N ALA A 298 -1.71 5.71 11.94
CA ALA A 298 -2.35 5.47 10.66
C ALA A 298 -3.00 6.76 10.17
N THR A 299 -2.81 7.07 8.88
CA THR A 299 -3.32 8.27 8.23
C THR A 299 -4.20 7.86 7.05
N ASP A 300 -5.46 8.27 7.04
CA ASP A 300 -6.38 8.05 5.92
C ASP A 300 -6.14 9.04 4.77
N GLY A 301 -6.93 8.92 3.70
CA GLY A 301 -6.88 9.83 2.55
C GLY A 301 -7.32 11.26 2.87
N ALA A 302 -8.15 11.45 3.90
CA ALA A 302 -8.61 12.76 4.37
C ALA A 302 -7.59 13.48 5.28
N GLY A 303 -6.54 12.78 5.70
CA GLY A 303 -5.47 13.28 6.56
C GLY A 303 -5.72 13.07 8.06
N ASN A 304 -6.79 12.39 8.47
CA ASN A 304 -7.04 12.11 9.89
C ASN A 304 -6.02 11.09 10.40
N VAL A 305 -5.56 11.27 11.64
CA VAL A 305 -4.46 10.47 12.20
C VAL A 305 -4.87 9.70 13.43
N GLY A 306 -5.00 8.38 13.29
CA GLY A 306 -5.13 7.45 14.40
C GLY A 306 -3.77 7.11 15.01
N ARG A 307 -3.71 6.89 16.32
CA ARG A 307 -2.45 6.55 17.02
C ARG A 307 -2.62 5.40 18.00
N ALA A 308 -1.58 4.59 18.12
CA ALA A 308 -1.45 3.57 19.15
C ALA A 308 -0.03 3.57 19.71
N VAL A 309 0.11 3.26 21.00
CA VAL A 309 1.41 3.20 21.67
C VAL A 309 1.54 1.91 22.44
N ALA A 310 2.68 1.24 22.31
CA ALA A 310 3.05 0.08 23.12
C ALA A 310 4.42 0.34 23.77
N ARG A 311 4.53 0.02 25.05
CA ARG A 311 5.80 0.10 25.81
C ARG A 311 6.19 -1.29 26.27
N PHE A 312 7.45 -1.67 26.07
CA PHE A 312 7.98 -2.97 26.46
C PHE A 312 9.47 -2.87 26.79
N THR A 313 10.02 -3.89 27.44
CA THR A 313 11.45 -3.93 27.81
C THR A 313 12.11 -5.16 27.23
N VAL A 314 13.36 -5.03 26.77
CA VAL A 314 14.23 -6.15 26.45
C VAL A 314 15.30 -6.24 27.53
N ARG A 315 15.34 -7.35 28.27
CA ARG A 315 16.32 -7.55 29.34
C ARG A 315 17.67 -7.91 28.74
N ALA A 316 18.75 -7.48 29.40
CA ALA A 316 20.07 -8.05 29.15
C ALA A 316 20.04 -9.55 29.48
N ARG A 317 20.90 -10.34 28.84
CA ARG A 317 21.19 -11.67 29.40
C ARG A 317 21.82 -11.41 30.76
N GLY A 318 21.16 -11.85 31.83
CA GLY A 318 21.83 -11.89 33.12
C GLY A 318 23.02 -12.83 32.99
N ALA A 319 24.15 -12.46 33.59
CA ALA A 319 25.12 -13.45 34.03
C ALA A 319 24.42 -14.27 35.12
N GLN A 320 23.66 -15.29 34.72
CA GLN A 320 23.20 -16.33 35.63
C GLN A 320 24.12 -17.51 35.38
N GLY A 321 24.74 -17.94 36.48
CA GLY A 321 25.79 -18.94 36.51
C GLY A 321 25.42 -20.23 35.81
N SER A 322 26.46 -20.95 35.44
CA SER A 322 26.45 -22.28 34.85
C SER A 322 25.64 -23.26 35.70
N ALA A 323 24.33 -23.32 35.49
CA ALA A 323 23.54 -24.48 35.85
C ALA A 323 23.45 -25.34 34.58
N SER A 324 24.17 -26.46 34.57
CA SER A 324 24.01 -27.53 33.61
C SER A 324 22.57 -28.03 33.66
N ALA A 325 21.71 -27.46 32.82
CA ALA A 325 20.53 -28.14 32.37
C ALA A 325 20.94 -28.91 31.11
N VAL A 326 21.05 -30.24 31.23
CA VAL A 326 21.03 -31.16 30.09
C VAL A 326 19.67 -30.97 29.41
N ALA A 327 19.59 -29.97 28.54
CA ALA A 327 18.53 -29.89 27.55
C ALA A 327 18.86 -30.95 26.52
N VAL A 328 18.08 -32.04 26.52
CA VAL A 328 17.96 -32.93 25.38
C VAL A 328 17.63 -32.05 24.18
N ALA A 329 18.65 -31.69 23.41
CA ALA A 329 18.49 -31.06 22.13
C ALA A 329 17.92 -32.13 21.21
N VAL A 330 16.59 -32.15 21.05
CA VAL A 330 16.02 -32.76 19.86
C VAL A 330 16.41 -31.85 18.71
N ALA A 331 17.61 -32.09 18.18
CA ALA A 331 17.98 -31.65 16.85
C ALA A 331 17.06 -32.40 15.89
N VAL A 332 15.88 -31.85 15.62
CA VAL A 332 15.18 -32.19 14.38
C VAL A 332 16.09 -31.64 13.30
N ALA A 333 16.97 -32.49 12.77
CA ALA A 333 17.67 -32.25 11.53
C ALA A 333 16.63 -31.69 10.57
N ALA A 334 16.80 -30.45 10.13
CA ALA A 334 15.81 -29.80 9.29
C ALA A 334 15.62 -30.67 8.05
N ALA A 335 14.50 -31.39 7.99
CA ALA A 335 14.18 -32.25 6.87
C ALA A 335 14.36 -31.44 5.58
N SER A 336 15.07 -32.01 4.60
CA SER A 336 15.26 -31.40 3.29
C SER A 336 14.07 -31.81 2.42
N PRO A 337 12.99 -31.01 2.35
CA PRO A 337 11.75 -31.46 1.72
C PRO A 337 11.94 -31.55 0.21
N ARG A 338 11.31 -32.57 -0.39
CA ARG A 338 11.11 -32.64 -1.84
C ARG A 338 9.92 -31.79 -2.23
N VAL A 339 10.14 -30.77 -3.05
CA VAL A 339 9.11 -29.81 -3.49
C VAL A 339 9.11 -29.68 -5.01
N ALA A 340 7.93 -29.56 -5.60
CA ALA A 340 7.80 -29.28 -7.04
C ALA A 340 8.14 -27.81 -7.28
N THR A 341 9.19 -27.52 -8.05
CA THR A 341 9.66 -26.16 -8.33
C THR A 341 9.49 -25.82 -9.80
N LYS A 342 8.89 -24.66 -10.09
CA LYS A 342 8.71 -24.08 -11.44
C LYS A 342 9.29 -22.67 -11.47
N VAL A 343 9.92 -22.29 -12.59
CA VAL A 343 10.46 -20.92 -12.78
C VAL A 343 9.86 -20.32 -14.05
N VAL A 344 9.28 -19.13 -13.90
CA VAL A 344 8.61 -18.38 -14.98
C VAL A 344 9.29 -17.02 -15.15
N GLY A 345 10.03 -16.84 -16.24
CA GLY A 345 10.66 -15.58 -16.59
C GLY A 345 9.70 -14.62 -17.30
N LYS A 346 10.22 -13.49 -17.79
CA LYS A 346 9.47 -12.47 -18.53
C LYS A 346 8.80 -13.02 -19.80
N ARG A 347 9.51 -13.92 -20.48
CA ARG A 347 9.12 -14.47 -21.79
C ARG A 347 8.42 -15.83 -21.69
N GLY A 348 8.08 -16.28 -20.48
CA GLY A 348 7.39 -17.54 -20.24
C GLY A 348 8.11 -18.48 -19.28
N THR A 349 7.69 -19.74 -19.27
CA THR A 349 8.28 -20.77 -18.39
C THR A 349 9.71 -21.07 -18.83
N VAL A 350 10.68 -20.84 -17.94
CA VAL A 350 12.10 -21.10 -18.19
C VAL A 350 12.60 -22.36 -17.49
N PHE A 351 11.81 -22.89 -16.56
CA PHE A 351 12.01 -24.21 -15.96
C PHE A 351 10.65 -24.80 -15.61
N GLY A 352 10.31 -25.91 -16.27
CA GLY A 352 9.08 -26.67 -16.01
C GLY A 352 9.01 -27.18 -14.57
N SER A 353 7.81 -27.56 -14.11
CA SER A 353 7.63 -28.07 -12.75
C SER A 353 8.41 -29.38 -12.56
N ARG A 354 9.49 -29.36 -11.79
CA ARG A 354 10.27 -30.55 -11.43
C ARG A 354 10.45 -30.66 -9.92
N THR A 355 10.47 -31.87 -9.41
CA THR A 355 10.70 -32.12 -7.98
C THR A 355 12.17 -31.96 -7.65
N VAL A 356 12.48 -31.08 -6.71
CA VAL A 356 13.84 -30.83 -6.21
C VAL A 356 13.88 -30.96 -4.69
N THR A 357 15.04 -31.32 -4.14
CA THR A 357 15.24 -31.40 -2.70
C THR A 357 15.77 -30.06 -2.19
N ALA A 358 14.99 -29.37 -1.36
CA ALA A 358 15.37 -28.07 -0.79
C ALA A 358 16.35 -28.23 0.39
N SER A 359 17.53 -28.78 0.13
CA SER A 359 18.58 -29.01 1.15
C SER A 359 19.27 -27.73 1.59
N ALA A 360 19.83 -27.74 2.80
CA ALA A 360 20.68 -26.65 3.27
C ALA A 360 21.88 -26.50 2.32
N THR A 361 22.25 -25.26 2.01
CA THR A 361 23.30 -24.99 1.03
C THR A 361 23.96 -23.64 1.28
N THR A 362 24.86 -23.23 0.40
CA THR A 362 25.43 -21.88 0.40
C THR A 362 25.25 -21.22 -0.96
N VAL A 363 25.12 -19.90 -0.96
CA VAL A 363 25.08 -19.08 -2.17
C VAL A 363 26.16 -18.00 -2.11
N LYS A 364 26.79 -17.75 -3.26
CA LYS A 364 27.78 -16.67 -3.40
C LYS A 364 27.05 -15.34 -3.55
N VAL A 365 27.42 -14.37 -2.72
CA VAL A 365 26.93 -12.98 -2.80
C VAL A 365 28.14 -12.06 -2.81
N GLY A 366 28.51 -11.58 -3.99
CA GLY A 366 29.77 -10.86 -4.19
C GLY A 366 30.98 -11.72 -3.76
N ARG A 367 31.74 -11.23 -2.77
CA ARG A 367 32.89 -11.96 -2.17
C ARG A 367 32.49 -12.90 -1.02
N LYS A 368 31.22 -12.91 -0.58
CA LYS A 368 30.75 -13.70 0.58
C LYS A 368 30.14 -15.03 0.14
N ARG A 369 30.27 -16.05 1.00
CA ARG A 369 29.46 -17.28 0.94
C ARG A 369 28.44 -17.27 2.07
N CYS A 370 27.17 -17.35 1.72
CA CYS A 370 26.07 -17.20 2.65
C CYS A 370 25.27 -18.48 2.78
N ALA A 371 25.08 -18.93 4.02
CA ALA A 371 24.30 -20.12 4.31
C ALA A 371 22.83 -19.89 3.97
N VAL A 372 22.20 -20.89 3.37
CA VAL A 372 20.77 -20.95 3.05
C VAL A 372 20.21 -22.19 3.75
N PRO A 373 19.27 -22.04 4.70
CA PRO A 373 18.69 -23.18 5.41
C PRO A 373 17.91 -24.12 4.49
N ALA A 374 17.90 -25.41 4.82
CA ALA A 374 17.01 -26.40 4.22
C ALA A 374 15.53 -25.99 4.39
N GLY A 375 14.68 -26.38 3.44
CA GLY A 375 13.24 -26.12 3.49
C GLY A 375 12.88 -24.65 3.27
N THR A 376 13.70 -23.90 2.53
CA THR A 376 13.41 -22.52 2.14
C THR A 376 13.18 -22.40 0.63
N PRO A 377 12.37 -21.44 0.16
CA PRO A 377 12.18 -21.18 -1.28
C PRO A 377 13.48 -20.96 -2.05
N LEU A 378 14.48 -20.30 -1.45
CA LEU A 378 15.79 -20.10 -2.07
C LEU A 378 16.59 -21.41 -2.12
N ALA A 379 16.51 -22.27 -1.10
CA ALA A 379 17.11 -23.60 -1.18
C ALA A 379 16.50 -24.43 -2.33
N ALA A 380 15.18 -24.35 -2.53
CA ALA A 380 14.50 -25.00 -3.64
C ALA A 380 14.94 -24.42 -5.01
N LEU A 381 15.05 -23.09 -5.12
CA LEU A 381 15.50 -22.45 -6.36
C LEU A 381 16.95 -22.81 -6.71
N LEU A 382 17.85 -22.81 -5.72
CA LEU A 382 19.25 -23.20 -5.92
C LEU A 382 19.39 -24.69 -6.24
N ALA A 383 18.46 -25.53 -5.78
CA ALA A 383 18.38 -26.93 -6.21
C ALA A 383 17.88 -27.06 -7.65
N ALA A 384 16.92 -26.22 -8.07
CA ALA A 384 16.47 -26.16 -9.46
C ALA A 384 17.58 -25.69 -10.41
N ASP A 385 18.38 -24.68 -10.01
CA ASP A 385 19.58 -24.21 -10.74
C ASP A 385 20.53 -25.38 -11.05
N ARG A 386 20.87 -26.17 -10.02
CA ARG A 386 21.69 -27.39 -10.20
C ARG A 386 21.02 -28.49 -11.03
N ALA A 387 19.69 -28.46 -11.16
CA ALA A 387 18.91 -29.40 -11.94
C ALA A 387 18.59 -28.90 -13.37
N GLY A 388 19.29 -27.85 -13.84
CA GLY A 388 19.19 -27.33 -15.19
C GLY A 388 18.26 -26.11 -15.35
N ALA A 389 17.81 -25.47 -14.26
CA ALA A 389 17.19 -24.15 -14.34
C ALA A 389 18.26 -23.06 -14.62
N PRO A 390 17.87 -21.89 -15.16
CA PRO A 390 18.83 -20.83 -15.41
C PRO A 390 19.52 -20.32 -14.14
N ALA A 391 20.80 -19.92 -14.28
CA ALA A 391 21.65 -19.48 -13.18
C ALA A 391 21.04 -18.35 -12.34
N VAL A 392 21.20 -18.45 -11.02
CA VAL A 392 20.59 -17.55 -10.03
C VAL A 392 21.64 -16.59 -9.46
N LYS A 393 21.36 -15.28 -9.46
CA LYS A 393 22.13 -14.29 -8.69
C LYS A 393 21.32 -13.76 -7.52
N VAL A 394 22.01 -13.62 -6.40
CA VAL A 394 21.43 -13.20 -5.12
C VAL A 394 22.19 -11.97 -4.61
N ALA A 395 21.45 -11.00 -4.08
CA ALA A 395 21.99 -9.90 -3.30
C ALA A 395 21.65 -10.10 -1.81
N ASP A 396 22.46 -9.51 -0.96
CA ASP A 396 22.28 -9.52 0.49
C ASP A 396 21.92 -8.11 0.97
N TYR A 397 20.74 -7.99 1.58
CA TYR A 397 20.25 -6.75 2.17
C TYR A 397 20.25 -6.78 3.72
N GLY A 398 20.77 -7.86 4.33
CA GLY A 398 20.85 -7.99 5.77
C GLY A 398 22.29 -7.89 6.26
N SER A 399 23.03 -9.00 6.11
CA SER A 399 24.45 -9.24 6.42
C SER A 399 24.63 -10.75 6.52
N CYS A 400 24.38 -11.43 5.42
CA CYS A 400 24.45 -12.87 5.32
C CYS A 400 25.88 -13.37 5.61
N GLY A 401 25.99 -14.60 6.11
CA GLY A 401 27.25 -15.24 6.44
C GLY A 401 27.09 -16.75 6.62
N ARG A 402 28.04 -17.40 7.29
CA ARG A 402 28.03 -18.87 7.49
C ARG A 402 26.86 -19.36 8.37
N ARG A 403 26.21 -18.48 9.14
CA ARG A 403 25.07 -18.83 9.99
C ARG A 403 23.77 -18.71 9.21
N ALA A 404 23.07 -19.82 9.04
CA ALA A 404 21.77 -19.88 8.38
C ALA A 404 20.73 -18.94 9.01
N ALA A 405 20.86 -18.60 10.31
CA ALA A 405 20.00 -17.62 10.97
C ALA A 405 20.00 -16.22 10.31
N ASN A 406 21.04 -15.87 9.54
CA ASN A 406 21.23 -14.54 8.94
C ASN A 406 20.78 -14.47 7.47
N SER A 407 20.18 -15.53 6.94
CA SER A 407 19.88 -15.66 5.51
C SER A 407 18.60 -14.95 5.07
N GLY A 408 17.77 -14.45 6.00
CA GLY A 408 16.48 -13.83 5.66
C GLY A 408 16.57 -12.57 4.79
N GLY A 409 17.74 -11.92 4.71
CA GLY A 409 18.00 -10.77 3.84
C GLY A 409 18.51 -11.13 2.44
N LEU A 410 18.63 -12.42 2.11
CA LEU A 410 19.01 -12.87 0.77
C LEU A 410 17.83 -12.70 -0.20
N TYR A 411 18.08 -11.99 -1.29
CA TYR A 411 17.08 -11.65 -2.29
C TYR A 411 17.57 -12.01 -3.70
N VAL A 412 16.72 -12.67 -4.49
CA VAL A 412 17.03 -13.08 -5.86
C VAL A 412 16.94 -11.87 -6.79
N THR A 413 18.08 -11.44 -7.33
CA THR A 413 18.16 -10.27 -8.22
C THR A 413 18.13 -10.63 -9.70
N GLN A 414 18.45 -11.89 -10.04
CA GLN A 414 18.48 -12.36 -11.41
C GLN A 414 18.28 -13.88 -11.46
N VAL A 415 17.52 -14.35 -12.46
CA VAL A 415 17.48 -15.76 -12.87
C VAL A 415 17.63 -15.78 -14.39
N GLY A 416 18.66 -16.44 -14.91
CA GLY A 416 19.00 -16.37 -16.33
C GLY A 416 19.30 -14.93 -16.78
N SER A 417 18.68 -14.49 -17.88
CA SER A 417 18.83 -13.11 -18.42
C SER A 417 17.93 -12.08 -17.73
N ASP A 418 16.97 -12.52 -16.91
CA ASP A 418 15.95 -11.68 -16.30
C ASP A 418 16.45 -11.05 -15.00
N ARG A 419 17.01 -9.84 -15.10
CA ARG A 419 17.54 -9.05 -13.98
C ARG A 419 16.54 -8.00 -13.49
N ARG A 420 16.38 -7.90 -12.17
CA ARG A 420 15.63 -6.85 -11.46
C ARG A 420 16.02 -5.44 -11.94
N ARG A 421 15.01 -4.61 -12.23
CA ARG A 421 15.15 -3.16 -12.49
C ARG A 421 14.00 -2.41 -11.80
N GLY A 422 14.31 -1.37 -11.04
CA GLY A 422 13.31 -0.57 -10.32
C GLY A 422 12.43 -1.42 -9.39
N GLN A 423 11.12 -1.34 -9.61
CA GLN A 423 10.10 -2.10 -8.87
C GLN A 423 9.85 -3.51 -9.43
N ALA A 424 10.39 -3.85 -10.61
CA ALA A 424 10.25 -5.17 -11.22
C ALA A 424 11.26 -6.15 -10.62
N GLY A 425 10.86 -7.40 -10.36
CA GLY A 425 11.74 -8.38 -9.75
C GLY A 425 11.16 -9.77 -9.58
N TRP A 426 11.95 -10.64 -8.98
CA TRP A 426 11.61 -12.04 -8.73
C TRP A 426 10.80 -12.20 -7.44
N VAL A 427 9.66 -12.88 -7.56
CA VAL A 427 8.77 -13.22 -6.46
C VAL A 427 8.62 -14.73 -6.42
N TYR A 428 8.32 -15.29 -5.25
CA TYR A 428 7.98 -16.70 -5.11
C TYR A 428 6.58 -16.87 -4.50
N ALA A 429 5.94 -17.98 -4.85
CA ALA A 429 4.71 -18.45 -4.25
C ALA A 429 4.86 -19.91 -3.81
N VAL A 430 4.16 -20.29 -2.75
CA VAL A 430 4.07 -21.66 -2.27
C VAL A 430 2.60 -22.07 -2.29
N ASN A 431 2.28 -23.16 -3.00
CA ASN A 431 0.92 -23.65 -3.21
C ASN A 431 -0.05 -22.55 -3.70
N GLY A 432 0.38 -21.73 -4.65
CA GLY A 432 -0.44 -20.64 -5.22
C GLY A 432 -0.53 -19.38 -4.35
N ARG A 433 0.09 -19.35 -3.17
CA ARG A 433 0.13 -18.17 -2.30
C ARG A 433 1.50 -17.49 -2.32
N VAL A 434 1.54 -16.21 -2.67
CA VAL A 434 2.77 -15.40 -2.68
C VAL A 434 3.38 -15.33 -1.29
N GLY A 435 4.69 -15.62 -1.21
CA GLY A 435 5.46 -15.61 0.03
C GLY A 435 5.54 -14.23 0.67
N THR A 436 5.53 -14.19 2.00
CA THR A 436 5.56 -12.94 2.77
C THR A 436 6.87 -12.73 3.53
N ALA A 437 7.73 -13.76 3.57
CA ALA A 437 9.06 -13.71 4.19
C ALA A 437 10.16 -13.70 3.13
N GLY A 438 11.40 -13.41 3.54
CA GLY A 438 12.57 -13.57 2.67
C GLY A 438 12.68 -15.02 2.17
N ALA A 439 13.11 -15.20 0.93
CA ALA A 439 13.12 -16.52 0.30
C ALA A 439 14.08 -17.53 0.97
N ALA A 440 15.06 -17.04 1.73
CA ALA A 440 15.93 -17.87 2.57
C ALA A 440 15.65 -17.70 4.07
N ASP A 441 14.52 -17.12 4.47
CA ASP A 441 14.23 -16.94 5.89
C ASP A 441 14.14 -18.30 6.62
N PRO A 442 14.88 -18.51 7.72
CA PRO A 442 14.85 -19.77 8.49
C PRO A 442 13.48 -20.12 9.08
N SER A 443 12.60 -19.12 9.23
CA SER A 443 11.20 -19.27 9.64
C SER A 443 10.29 -19.69 8.47
N GLY A 444 10.84 -19.80 7.26
CA GLY A 444 10.17 -20.30 6.05
C GLY A 444 9.32 -19.27 5.32
N PRO A 445 8.62 -19.69 4.24
CA PRO A 445 8.01 -18.78 3.25
C PRO A 445 6.96 -17.80 3.79
N PHE A 446 6.34 -18.12 4.93
CA PHE A 446 5.29 -17.31 5.56
C PHE A 446 5.63 -16.90 7.00
N GLY A 447 6.87 -17.12 7.45
CA GLY A 447 7.29 -16.82 8.82
C GLY A 447 6.73 -17.75 9.90
N SER A 448 6.05 -18.83 9.51
CA SER A 448 5.33 -19.76 10.40
C SER A 448 5.74 -21.23 10.22
N GLY A 449 6.89 -21.48 9.61
CA GLY A 449 7.39 -22.83 9.34
C GLY A 449 7.99 -22.97 7.94
N ARG A 450 8.93 -23.92 7.82
CA ARG A 450 9.65 -24.25 6.58
C ARG A 450 8.76 -24.98 5.57
N LEU A 451 9.25 -25.09 4.34
CA LEU A 451 8.66 -25.92 3.30
C LEU A 451 8.50 -27.37 3.80
N ARG A 452 7.43 -28.02 3.33
CA ARG A 452 7.12 -29.43 3.58
C ARG A 452 7.15 -30.20 2.27
N GLY A 453 7.32 -31.51 2.34
CA GLY A 453 7.29 -32.39 1.17
C GLY A 453 5.99 -32.23 0.38
N GLY A 454 6.08 -32.31 -0.96
CA GLY A 454 4.94 -32.22 -1.87
C GLY A 454 4.42 -30.81 -2.16
N GLN A 455 4.93 -29.77 -1.50
CA GLN A 455 4.54 -28.39 -1.80
C GLN A 455 5.05 -27.94 -3.18
N LYS A 456 4.29 -27.04 -3.82
CA LYS A 456 4.61 -26.41 -5.11
C LYS A 456 5.22 -25.04 -4.87
N VAL A 457 6.46 -24.82 -5.30
CA VAL A 457 7.17 -23.53 -5.23
C VAL A 457 7.28 -22.97 -6.64
N VAL A 458 6.63 -21.83 -6.89
CA VAL A 458 6.72 -21.13 -8.18
C VAL A 458 7.52 -19.86 -7.99
N TRP A 459 8.63 -19.73 -8.72
CA TRP A 459 9.36 -18.49 -8.88
C TRP A 459 8.90 -17.82 -10.16
N PHE A 460 8.55 -16.54 -10.10
CA PHE A 460 8.05 -15.85 -11.27
C PHE A 460 8.49 -14.40 -11.31
N TRP A 461 8.67 -13.91 -12.53
CA TRP A 461 8.97 -12.52 -12.79
C TRP A 461 7.74 -11.65 -12.56
N CYS A 462 7.94 -10.53 -11.87
CA CYS A 462 6.91 -9.55 -11.62
C CYS A 462 7.32 -8.16 -12.14
N ALA A 463 6.45 -7.50 -12.92
CA ALA A 463 6.68 -6.13 -13.38
C ALA A 463 6.68 -5.10 -12.22
N ARG A 464 5.98 -5.41 -11.11
CA ARG A 464 5.98 -4.65 -9.85
C ARG A 464 5.89 -5.61 -8.66
N ALA A 465 7.03 -5.98 -8.07
CA ALA A 465 7.13 -7.05 -7.06
C ALA A 465 6.14 -6.91 -5.90
N ASN A 466 5.78 -5.68 -5.51
CA ASN A 466 4.86 -5.40 -4.40
C ASN A 466 3.37 -5.50 -4.75
N SER A 467 3.02 -5.74 -6.02
CA SER A 467 1.63 -5.82 -6.49
C SER A 467 1.30 -7.11 -7.25
N CYS A 468 2.18 -8.12 -7.17
CA CYS A 468 1.93 -9.41 -7.83
C CYS A 468 0.93 -10.26 -7.03
N THR A 469 -0.31 -10.33 -7.51
CA THR A 469 -1.40 -11.11 -6.91
C THR A 469 -1.77 -12.38 -7.68
N ARG A 470 -1.38 -12.51 -8.95
CA ARG A 470 -1.60 -13.73 -9.76
C ARG A 470 -0.33 -14.56 -9.86
N VAL A 471 -0.40 -15.79 -9.37
CA VAL A 471 0.63 -16.80 -9.61
C VAL A 471 0.39 -17.41 -10.98
N PRO A 472 1.39 -17.46 -11.88
CA PRO A 472 1.24 -18.15 -13.16
C PRO A 472 0.84 -19.61 -12.94
N ARG A 473 -0.18 -20.08 -13.66
CA ARG A 473 -0.58 -21.49 -13.65
C ARG A 473 0.53 -22.36 -14.23
#